data_AF-A0A844G655-F1
#
_entry.id   AF-A0A844G655-F1
#
_cell.length_a   1.000
_cell.length_b   1.000
_cell.length_c   1.000
_cell.angle_alpha   90.00
_cell.angle_beta   90.00
_cell.angle_gamma   90.00
#
_symmetry.space_group_name_H-M   'P 1'
#
loop_
_entity.id
_entity.type
_entity.pdbx_description
1 polymer ?
#
loop_
_entity_poly.entity_id
_entity_poly.type
_entity_poly.pdbx_seq_one_letter_code
_entity_poly.pdbx_strand_id
1 'polypeptide(L)' 'MYAIWNIKASDIAAELNRCGTYEERKIISAAEKLGYTCIEENGDMLEAIDPNGDRTIIAEQ' A
#
# COMPACT_ATOMS: atom_id res chain seq x y z
N MET A 1 -4.57 -8.25 -16.53
CA MET A 1 -5.03 -8.94 -15.31
C MET A 1 -4.64 -8.02 -14.17
N TYR A 2 -5.60 -7.54 -13.38
CA TYR A 2 -5.29 -6.64 -12.26
C TYR A 2 -4.74 -7.48 -11.12
N ALA A 3 -3.52 -7.19 -10.65
CA ALA A 3 -3.01 -7.77 -9.42
C ALA A 3 -3.87 -7.25 -8.26
N ILE A 4 -4.48 -8.18 -7.53
CA ILE A 4 -5.36 -7.91 -6.40
C ILE A 4 -4.49 -8.10 -5.16
N TRP A 5 -4.26 -7.02 -4.42
CA TRP A 5 -3.34 -6.99 -3.28
C TRP A 5 -4.11 -6.75 -1.98
N ASN A 6 -3.86 -7.55 -0.96
CA ASN A 6 -4.37 -7.40 0.39
C ASN A 6 -3.64 -6.28 1.14
N ILE A 7 -4.37 -5.23 1.50
CA ILE A 7 -3.80 -4.07 2.22
C ILE A 7 -3.41 -4.47 3.64
N LYS A 8 -2.20 -4.11 4.05
CA LYS A 8 -1.68 -4.33 5.41
C LYS A 8 -1.65 -3.07 6.25
N ALA A 9 -1.42 -1.92 5.62
CA ALA A 9 -1.40 -0.63 6.27
C ALA A 9 -2.83 -0.12 6.55
N SER A 10 -3.19 0.05 7.83
CA SER A 10 -4.55 0.36 8.27
C SER A 10 -5.03 1.76 7.87
N ASP A 11 -4.10 2.72 7.77
CA ASP A 11 -4.34 4.07 7.30
C ASP A 11 -4.64 4.10 5.79
N ILE A 12 -3.92 3.34 4.98
CA ILE A 12 -4.22 3.15 3.54
C ILE A 12 -5.60 2.50 3.36
N ALA A 13 -5.92 1.49 4.17
CA ALA A 13 -7.25 0.87 4.16
C ALA A 13 -8.37 1.87 4.54
N ALA A 14 -8.09 2.75 5.50
CA ALA A 14 -9.01 3.81 5.91
C ALA A 14 -9.20 4.87 4.82
N GLU A 15 -8.14 5.32 4.15
CA GLU A 15 -8.19 6.26 3.01
C GLU A 15 -8.99 5.69 1.84
N LEU A 16 -8.86 4.39 1.59
CA LEU A 16 -9.63 3.68 0.57
C LEU A 16 -11.06 3.33 1.02
N ASN A 17 -11.42 3.65 2.27
CA ASN A 17 -12.70 3.35 2.92
C ASN A 17 -13.15 1.88 2.71
N ARG A 18 -12.18 0.96 2.71
CA ARG A 18 -12.37 -0.47 2.46
C ARG A 18 -11.28 -1.28 3.14
N CYS A 19 -11.67 -2.34 3.85
CA CYS A 19 -10.77 -3.41 4.28
C CYS A 19 -10.70 -4.50 3.19
N GLY A 20 -9.51 -5.04 2.93
CA GLY A 20 -9.32 -6.22 2.08
C GLY A 20 -8.42 -5.98 0.88
N THR A 21 -8.80 -6.58 -0.26
CA THR A 21 -7.95 -6.59 -1.45
C THR A 21 -8.29 -5.48 -2.44
N TYR A 22 -7.27 -4.87 -3.03
CA TYR A 22 -7.43 -3.74 -3.94
C TYR A 22 -6.44 -3.77 -5.10
N GLU A 23 -6.73 -2.99 -6.14
CA GLU A 23 -5.79 -2.83 -7.26
C GLU A 23 -4.55 -2.09 -6.76
N GLU A 24 -3.38 -2.66 -7.05
CA GLU A 24 -2.05 -2.14 -6.72
C GLU A 24 -1.96 -0.61 -6.90
N ARG A 25 -2.30 -0.11 -8.09
CA ARG A 25 -2.24 1.33 -8.44
C ARG A 25 -3.01 2.22 -7.49
N LYS A 26 -4.14 1.73 -6.98
CA LYS A 26 -4.96 2.54 -6.07
C LYS A 26 -4.44 2.48 -4.63
N ILE A 27 -3.80 1.37 -4.24
CA ILE A 27 -3.06 1.28 -2.98
C ILE A 27 -1.89 2.25 -3.01
N ILE A 28 -1.10 2.24 -4.11
CA ILE A 28 0.01 3.18 -4.32
C ILE A 28 -0.49 4.62 -4.26
N SER A 29 -1.55 4.96 -4.99
CA SER A 29 -2.09 6.32 -4.98
C SER A 29 -2.60 6.77 -3.60
N ALA A 30 -3.17 5.86 -2.81
CA ALA A 30 -3.56 6.15 -1.42
C ALA A 30 -2.34 6.33 -0.51
N ALA A 31 -1.33 5.48 -0.65
CA ALA A 31 -0.07 5.58 0.07
C ALA A 31 0.63 6.94 -0.20
N GLU A 32 0.74 7.35 -1.47
CA GLU A 32 1.34 8.65 -1.84
C GLU A 32 0.59 9.83 -1.22
N LYS A 33 -0.75 9.80 -1.19
CA LYS A 33 -1.57 10.84 -0.54
C LYS A 33 -1.33 10.94 0.96
N LEU A 34 -1.08 9.81 1.62
CA LEU A 34 -0.78 9.73 3.04
C LEU A 34 0.68 10.10 3.36
N GLY A 35 1.51 10.34 2.34
CA GLY A 35 2.91 10.73 2.50
C GLY A 35 3.89 9.57 2.51
N TYR A 36 3.46 8.36 2.11
CA TYR A 36 4.39 7.27 1.87
C TYR A 36 5.26 7.57 0.65
N THR A 37 6.52 7.18 0.73
CA THR A 37 7.52 7.40 -0.32
C THR A 37 8.28 6.12 -0.63
N CYS A 38 9.06 6.09 -1.71
CA CYS A 38 9.89 4.93 -2.09
C CYS A 38 9.09 3.61 -2.13
N ILE A 39 7.94 3.63 -2.83
CA ILE A 39 7.09 2.44 -2.96
C ILE A 39 7.74 1.48 -3.95
N GLU A 40 8.04 0.27 -3.49
CA GLU A 40 8.74 -0.77 -4.25
C GLU A 40 7.93 -2.08 -4.21
N GLU A 41 7.79 -2.72 -5.37
CA GLU A 41 7.28 -4.10 -5.45
C GLU A 41 8.43 -5.07 -5.24
N ASN A 42 8.32 -5.91 -4.22
CA ASN A 42 9.29 -6.93 -3.86
C ASN A 42 8.60 -8.31 -3.84
N GLY A 43 8.51 -8.93 -5.02
CA GLY A 43 7.84 -10.21 -5.18
C GLY A 43 6.33 -10.11 -4.94
N ASP A 44 5.87 -10.71 -3.85
CA ASP A 44 4.48 -10.71 -3.41
C ASP A 44 4.17 -9.61 -2.38
N MET A 45 5.09 -8.65 -2.17
CA MET A 45 4.94 -7.55 -1.21
C MET A 45 5.09 -6.18 -1.87
N LEU A 46 4.27 -5.22 -1.45
CA LEU A 46 4.49 -3.80 -1.68
C LEU A 46 5.08 -3.20 -0.41
N GLU A 47 6.31 -2.71 -0.50
CA GLU A 47 6.99 -2.00 0.58
C GLU A 47 7.00 -0.50 0.29
N ALA A 48 7.00 0.31 1.34
CA ALA A 48 7.14 1.76 1.23
C ALA A 48 7.81 2.32 2.48
N ILE A 49 8.31 3.54 2.39
CA ILE A 49 8.75 4.33 3.55
C ILE A 49 7.54 5.14 4.03
N ASP A 50 7.14 4.93 5.28
CA ASP A 50 6.04 5.64 5.89
C ASP A 50 6.39 7.13 6.17
N PRO A 51 5.42 7.97 6.56
CA PRO A 51 5.66 9.37 6.87
C PRO A 51 6.63 9.62 8.05
N ASN A 52 6.90 8.60 8.87
CA ASN A 52 7.85 8.66 9.98
C ASN A 52 9.28 8.29 9.53
N GLY A 53 9.45 7.78 8.31
CA GLY A 53 10.73 7.34 7.75
C GLY A 53 11.00 5.85 7.93
N ASP A 54 10.03 5.06 8.41
CA ASP A 54 10.18 3.62 8.63
C ASP A 54 9.76 2.83 7.37
N ARG A 55 10.55 1.81 7.01
CA ARG A 55 10.17 0.89 5.93
C ARG A 55 9.08 -0.05 6.44
N THR A 56 7.97 -0.13 5.71
CA THR A 56 6.80 -0.93 6.06
C THR A 56 6.19 -1.60 4.84
N ILE A 57 5.51 -2.73 5.07
CA ILE A 57 4.75 -3.44 4.04
C ILE A 57 3.35 -2.85 3.99
N ILE A 58 2.99 -2.25 2.85
CA ILE A 58 1.68 -1.61 2.66
C ILE A 58 0.64 -2.57 2.09
N ALA A 59 1.04 -3.58 1.31
CA ALA A 59 0.16 -4.63 0.82
C ALA A 59 0.92 -5.92 0.44
N GLU A 60 0.20 -7.03 0.33
CA GLU A 60 0.71 -8.34 -0.12
C GLU A 60 -0.24 -8.96 -1.15
N GLN A 61 0.22 -9.83 -2.06
CA GLN A 61 -0.61 -10.42 -3.11
C GLN A 61 -1.50 -11.58 -2.63
#